data_AF-A0A7I8VY74-F1
#
_entry.id   AF-A0A7I8VY74-F1
#
_cell.length_a   1.000
_cell.length_b   1.000
_cell.length_c   1.000
_cell.angle_alpha   90.00
_cell.angle_beta   90.00
_cell.angle_gamma   90.00
#
_symmetry.space_group_name_H-M   'P 1'
#
loop_
_entity.id
_entity.type
_entity.pdbx_description
1 polymer ?
#
loop_
_entity_poly.entity_id
_entity_poly.type
_entity_poly.pdbx_seq_one_letter_code
_entity_poly.pdbx_strand_id
1 'polypeptide(L)'
;MDAPPSYNKATANDINFEFCNNDQNVTYVDFAPTCTKPSGIFSSAEYQPFSELTIAANKWLNEHCNFFVEGCETIGATPLQTRNIGEVNTQETRYHIQIRRRQGGSKQNNSRIAAINVIKCLRLYVRPKGSNESPEPHQIGYLNISPQLISPTGIFRLAKYDSYDNTLKEFNLFLDKNPIPGKILNIEAVTIFRDDNNIAADGSLLTETSHYYTSLSTMLRVFYLSGPPSYEKIGSADFQPSIVKPGGLLSRHQFETLSETMCKVNTWLSSQMEIRVTNIQTLKINYHKALKPTITERIDYVLSRHSLQQFFNIVRVFYTTAPNSGICRPINLSCKIFIPAVLVTKMIGLDVYETLDNLYSREILPFIRYNSHAKPINIETLPLNPQENPEAMCSSRSVEHAPLMIATVRIYFDGVINEPPSNVMQPRPIPVHEGISCCSIL
;
A
#
# COMPACT_ATOMS: atom_id res chain seq x y z
N MET A 1 -31.17 11.18 -16.64
CA MET A 1 -29.80 10.84 -16.19
C MET A 1 -29.94 9.57 -15.38
N ASP A 2 -29.55 8.44 -15.96
CA ASP A 2 -29.66 7.15 -15.28
C ASP A 2 -28.67 7.08 -14.12
N ALA A 3 -29.05 6.39 -13.05
CA ALA A 3 -28.17 6.16 -11.91
C ALA A 3 -26.96 5.32 -12.35
N PRO A 4 -25.74 5.62 -11.86
CA PRO A 4 -24.59 4.80 -12.13
C PRO A 4 -24.83 3.37 -11.61
N PRO A 5 -24.37 2.32 -12.32
CA PRO A 5 -24.54 0.94 -11.90
C PRO A 5 -23.87 0.73 -10.53
N SER A 6 -24.45 -0.15 -9.70
CA SER A 6 -23.81 -0.58 -8.45
C SER A 6 -22.49 -1.30 -8.75
N TYR A 7 -21.51 -1.21 -7.84
CA TYR A 7 -20.22 -1.91 -7.90
C TYR A 7 -20.31 -3.37 -8.40
N ASN A 8 -21.33 -4.13 -7.95
CA ASN A 8 -21.56 -5.51 -8.40
C ASN A 8 -21.90 -5.64 -9.89
N LYS A 9 -22.47 -4.61 -10.53
CA LYS A 9 -22.69 -4.55 -11.98
C LYS A 9 -21.47 -4.05 -12.75
N ALA A 10 -20.61 -3.23 -12.13
CA ALA A 10 -19.37 -2.75 -12.76
C ALA A 10 -18.29 -3.84 -12.80
N THR A 11 -18.28 -4.75 -11.83
CA THR A 11 -17.33 -5.87 -11.73
C THR A 11 -17.85 -7.17 -12.34
N ALA A 12 -19.17 -7.31 -12.54
CA ALA A 12 -19.79 -8.46 -13.22
C ALA A 12 -19.96 -8.28 -14.74
N ASN A 13 -19.71 -7.09 -15.29
CA ASN A 13 -19.59 -6.94 -16.73
C ASN A 13 -18.22 -7.51 -17.11
N ASP A 14 -18.26 -8.62 -17.84
CA ASP A 14 -17.14 -9.28 -18.51
C ASP A 14 -16.03 -8.29 -18.82
N ILE A 15 -14.98 -8.28 -17.99
CA ILE A 15 -13.73 -7.66 -18.38
C ILE A 15 -13.16 -8.58 -19.45
N ASN A 16 -13.63 -8.41 -20.68
CA ASN A 16 -13.04 -8.98 -21.88
C ASN A 16 -11.69 -8.29 -22.09
N PHE A 17 -10.72 -8.65 -21.26
CA PHE A 17 -9.32 -8.48 -21.58
C PHE A 17 -9.06 -9.38 -22.78
N GLU A 18 -8.99 -8.80 -23.98
CA GLU A 18 -8.32 -9.46 -25.10
C GLU A 18 -6.84 -9.62 -24.73
N PHE A 19 -6.53 -10.71 -24.02
CA PHE A 19 -5.16 -11.09 -23.73
C PHE A 19 -4.49 -11.46 -25.05
N CYS A 20 -3.60 -10.60 -25.53
CA CYS A 20 -2.57 -11.04 -26.46
C CYS A 20 -1.79 -12.19 -25.77
N ASN A 21 -1.68 -13.34 -26.45
CA ASN A 21 -1.08 -14.63 -26.05
C ASN A 21 0.41 -14.59 -25.59
N ASN A 22 0.84 -13.56 -24.89
CA ASN A 22 2.13 -13.54 -24.21
C ASN A 22 1.91 -13.94 -22.74
N ASP A 23 2.35 -15.15 -22.40
CA ASP A 23 2.22 -15.86 -21.11
C ASP A 23 2.82 -15.13 -19.88
N GLN A 24 3.21 -13.87 -19.99
CA GLN A 24 3.88 -13.10 -18.93
C GLN A 24 3.19 -11.78 -18.56
N ASN A 25 2.03 -11.48 -19.14
CA ASN A 25 1.32 -10.23 -18.79
C ASN A 25 0.68 -10.36 -17.40
N VAL A 26 1.36 -9.83 -16.37
CA VAL A 26 0.79 -9.65 -15.04
C VAL A 26 -0.26 -8.54 -15.09
N THR A 27 -1.47 -8.84 -14.63
CA THR A 27 -2.56 -7.90 -14.39
C THR A 27 -2.97 -7.96 -12.92
N TYR A 28 -4.02 -7.25 -12.53
CA TYR A 28 -4.51 -7.25 -11.15
C TYR A 28 -6.03 -7.35 -11.06
N VAL A 29 -6.51 -7.77 -9.89
CA VAL A 29 -7.92 -7.77 -9.51
C VAL A 29 -8.06 -7.30 -8.06
N ASP A 30 -9.04 -6.44 -7.81
CA ASP A 30 -9.27 -5.82 -6.50
C ASP A 30 -10.53 -6.35 -5.82
N PHE A 31 -10.42 -6.55 -4.52
CA PHE A 31 -11.51 -6.95 -3.63
C PHE A 31 -11.67 -5.87 -2.56
N ALA A 32 -12.74 -5.09 -2.68
CA ALA A 32 -13.11 -4.07 -1.72
C ALA A 32 -14.17 -4.60 -0.73
N PRO A 33 -14.14 -4.15 0.53
CA PRO A 33 -15.12 -4.59 1.52
C PRO A 33 -16.48 -3.96 1.26
N THR A 34 -17.54 -4.75 1.43
CA THR A 34 -18.91 -4.21 1.35
C THR A 34 -19.18 -3.33 2.57
N CYS A 35 -19.78 -2.16 2.36
CA CYS A 35 -20.31 -1.33 3.43
C CYS A 35 -21.51 -2.02 4.08
N THR A 36 -21.36 -2.47 5.33
CA THR A 36 -22.43 -3.13 6.09
C THR A 36 -23.39 -2.14 6.71
N LYS A 37 -22.89 -0.93 7.02
CA LYS A 37 -23.69 0.16 7.58
C LYS A 37 -23.19 1.50 7.05
N PRO A 38 -23.99 2.25 6.27
CA PRO A 38 -23.57 3.55 5.77
C PRO A 38 -23.39 4.55 6.92
N SER A 39 -22.57 5.58 6.70
CA SER A 39 -22.38 6.61 7.72
C SER A 39 -23.66 7.42 7.93
N GLY A 40 -24.05 7.61 9.18
CA GLY A 40 -25.15 8.50 9.57
C GLY A 40 -24.65 9.88 10.00
N ILE A 41 -25.58 10.73 10.45
CA ILE A 41 -25.25 12.06 11.02
C ILE A 41 -24.33 11.90 12.26
N PHE A 42 -24.50 10.82 13.01
CA PHE A 42 -23.78 10.56 14.27
C PHE A 42 -22.98 9.26 14.28
N SER A 43 -22.88 8.54 13.15
CA SER A 43 -22.15 7.27 13.06
C SER A 43 -21.21 7.26 11.87
N SER A 44 -20.03 6.65 12.04
CA SER A 44 -19.16 6.28 10.93
C SER A 44 -19.79 5.15 10.11
N ALA A 45 -19.33 4.99 8.87
CA ALA A 45 -19.65 3.81 8.10
C ALA A 45 -18.95 2.58 8.71
N GLU A 46 -19.55 1.41 8.57
CA GLU A 46 -18.98 0.12 8.96
C GLU A 46 -18.83 -0.74 7.70
N TYR A 47 -17.77 -1.54 7.67
CA TYR A 47 -17.37 -2.35 6.53
C TYR A 47 -17.15 -3.79 6.95
N GLN A 48 -17.32 -4.71 6.02
CA GLN A 48 -16.92 -6.10 6.20
C GLN A 48 -15.47 -6.21 6.66
N PRO A 49 -15.13 -7.19 7.54
CA PRO A 49 -13.76 -7.44 7.94
C PRO A 49 -12.91 -7.93 6.75
N PHE A 50 -11.59 -7.83 6.90
CA PHE A 50 -10.64 -8.17 5.83
C PHE A 50 -10.72 -9.65 5.41
N SER A 51 -11.17 -10.52 6.32
CA SER A 51 -11.42 -11.95 6.04
C SER A 51 -12.38 -12.17 4.87
N GLU A 52 -13.43 -11.36 4.75
CA GLU A 52 -14.41 -11.46 3.68
C GLU A 52 -13.78 -11.19 2.31
N LEU A 53 -12.70 -10.39 2.25
CA LEU A 53 -11.98 -10.10 1.00
C LEU A 53 -11.22 -11.33 0.51
N THR A 54 -10.66 -12.12 1.43
CA THR A 54 -9.97 -13.37 1.06
C THR A 54 -10.97 -14.43 0.59
N ILE A 55 -12.17 -14.48 1.21
CA ILE A 55 -13.27 -15.35 0.77
C ILE A 55 -13.72 -14.96 -0.65
N ALA A 56 -13.94 -13.66 -0.89
CA ALA A 56 -14.31 -13.15 -2.21
C ALA A 56 -13.22 -13.44 -3.26
N ALA A 57 -11.96 -13.28 -2.91
CA ALA A 57 -10.83 -13.58 -3.77
C ALA A 57 -10.74 -15.06 -4.15
N ASN A 58 -10.91 -15.97 -3.18
CA ASN A 58 -10.93 -17.41 -3.47
C ASN A 58 -12.13 -17.82 -4.33
N LYS A 59 -13.29 -17.20 -4.14
CA LYS A 59 -14.45 -17.41 -5.02
C LYS A 59 -14.11 -17.01 -6.46
N TRP A 60 -13.51 -15.83 -6.65
CA TRP A 60 -13.10 -15.36 -7.97
C TRP A 60 -12.06 -16.30 -8.61
N LEU A 61 -11.07 -16.77 -7.85
CA LEU A 61 -10.05 -17.71 -8.34
C LEU A 61 -10.63 -19.06 -8.77
N ASN A 62 -11.68 -19.54 -8.08
CA ASN A 62 -12.39 -20.76 -8.49
C ASN A 62 -13.14 -20.57 -9.82
N GLU A 63 -13.70 -19.38 -10.05
CA GLU A 63 -14.39 -19.03 -11.29
C GLU A 63 -13.40 -18.74 -12.44
N HIS A 64 -12.15 -18.40 -12.11
CA HIS A 64 -11.09 -17.99 -13.04
C HIS A 64 -9.85 -18.91 -12.91
N CYS A 65 -10.08 -20.22 -12.97
CA CYS A 65 -9.04 -21.23 -12.72
C CYS A 65 -7.87 -21.21 -13.71
N ASN A 66 -8.00 -20.49 -14.82
CA ASN A 66 -6.96 -20.24 -15.82
C ASN A 66 -5.92 -19.19 -15.39
N PHE A 67 -6.07 -18.57 -14.21
CA PHE A 67 -5.10 -17.60 -13.68
C PHE A 67 -4.20 -18.17 -12.60
N PHE A 68 -2.94 -17.75 -12.64
CA PHE A 68 -1.92 -17.97 -11.62
C PHE A 68 -1.76 -16.71 -10.77
N VAL A 69 -1.74 -16.85 -9.45
CA VAL A 69 -1.50 -15.75 -8.51
C VAL A 69 0.00 -15.55 -8.32
N GLU A 70 0.52 -14.42 -8.79
CA GLU A 70 1.93 -14.03 -8.66
C GLU A 70 2.21 -13.31 -7.34
N GLY A 71 1.23 -12.58 -6.82
CA GLY A 71 1.38 -11.81 -5.60
C GLY A 71 0.06 -11.22 -5.12
N CYS A 72 0.11 -10.53 -4.00
CA CYS A 72 -1.01 -9.76 -3.48
C CYS A 72 -0.52 -8.61 -2.61
N GLU A 73 -1.34 -7.61 -2.39
CA GLU A 73 -1.05 -6.52 -1.44
C GLU A 73 -2.34 -6.03 -0.77
N THR A 74 -2.22 -5.44 0.42
CA THR A 74 -3.28 -4.61 0.99
C THR A 74 -3.14 -3.17 0.48
N ILE A 75 -4.15 -2.71 -0.28
CA ILE A 75 -4.20 -1.32 -0.75
C ILE A 75 -5.15 -0.48 0.11
N GLY A 76 -4.84 0.81 0.23
CA GLY A 76 -5.80 1.79 0.74
C GLY A 76 -6.69 2.32 -0.38
N ALA A 77 -7.97 2.51 -0.10
CA ALA A 77 -8.95 3.21 -0.92
C ALA A 77 -9.71 4.24 -0.06
N THR A 78 -10.25 5.29 -0.66
CA THR A 78 -11.15 6.22 0.05
C THR A 78 -12.60 5.97 -0.37
N PRO A 79 -13.57 6.07 0.55
CA PRO A 79 -14.98 5.93 0.19
C PRO A 79 -15.39 7.04 -0.79
N LEU A 80 -16.27 6.70 -1.75
CA LEU A 80 -16.84 7.64 -2.69
C LEU A 80 -17.60 8.75 -1.93
N GLN A 81 -17.39 10.00 -2.33
CA GLN A 81 -18.05 11.18 -1.76
C GLN A 81 -19.44 11.43 -2.35
N THR A 82 -19.97 10.52 -3.17
CA THR A 82 -21.24 10.68 -3.87
C THR A 82 -22.42 10.21 -3.02
N ARG A 83 -23.64 10.28 -3.57
CA ARG A 83 -24.89 9.89 -2.89
C ARG A 83 -24.89 8.43 -2.40
N ASN A 84 -24.00 7.58 -2.92
CA ASN A 84 -23.79 6.20 -2.46
C ASN A 84 -22.76 6.16 -1.33
N ILE A 85 -23.15 6.68 -0.17
CA ILE A 85 -22.32 6.69 1.04
C ILE A 85 -21.90 5.26 1.37
N GLY A 86 -20.61 4.96 1.22
CA GLY A 86 -20.04 3.67 1.60
C GLY A 86 -19.40 2.88 0.46
N GLU A 87 -19.70 3.20 -0.80
CA GLU A 87 -19.10 2.52 -1.95
C GLU A 87 -17.60 2.86 -2.08
N VAL A 88 -16.79 1.87 -2.48
CA VAL A 88 -15.33 1.98 -2.58
C VAL A 88 -14.95 1.83 -4.05
N ASN A 89 -14.22 2.81 -4.58
CA ASN A 89 -13.68 2.73 -5.93
C ASN A 89 -12.16 2.49 -5.86
N THR A 90 -11.74 1.26 -6.12
CA THR A 90 -10.30 0.89 -6.11
C THR A 90 -9.57 1.34 -7.36
N GLN A 91 -10.30 1.76 -8.40
CA GLN A 91 -9.76 2.29 -9.65
C GLN A 91 -9.44 3.79 -9.57
N GLU A 92 -9.97 4.49 -8.56
CA GLU A 92 -9.66 5.90 -8.36
C GLU A 92 -8.23 6.02 -7.80
N THR A 93 -7.33 6.61 -8.59
CA THR A 93 -5.95 6.88 -8.18
C THR A 93 -5.83 8.07 -7.24
N ARG A 94 -6.94 8.55 -6.68
CA ARG A 94 -6.99 9.77 -5.88
C ARG A 94 -7.56 9.45 -4.51
N TYR A 95 -6.83 9.84 -3.47
CA TYR A 95 -7.28 9.75 -2.09
C TYR A 95 -7.62 11.13 -1.57
N HIS A 96 -8.82 11.27 -1.04
CA HIS A 96 -9.22 12.46 -0.30
C HIS A 96 -9.11 12.22 1.18
N ILE A 97 -8.30 13.06 1.84
CA ILE A 97 -8.35 13.16 3.28
C ILE A 97 -9.49 14.11 3.65
N GLN A 98 -10.59 13.56 4.17
CA GLN A 98 -11.77 14.36 4.51
C GLN A 98 -11.49 15.22 5.75
N ILE A 99 -11.64 16.54 5.64
CA ILE A 99 -11.73 17.43 6.80
C ILE A 99 -13.19 17.68 7.16
N ARG A 100 -13.70 16.93 8.14
CA ARG A 100 -15.03 17.18 8.71
C ARG A 100 -14.98 18.40 9.63
N ARG A 101 -15.80 19.41 9.36
CA ARG A 101 -16.05 20.47 10.35
C ARG A 101 -17.03 19.92 11.39
N ARG A 102 -16.63 19.86 12.66
CA ARG A 102 -17.57 19.61 13.74
C ARG A 102 -18.43 20.86 13.89
N GLN A 103 -19.67 20.84 13.41
CA GLN A 103 -20.66 21.84 13.78
C GLN A 103 -21.17 21.51 15.18
N GLY A 104 -20.34 21.76 16.19
CA GLY A 104 -20.76 21.76 17.60
C GLY A 104 -21.21 23.15 17.97
N GLY A 105 -22.49 23.32 18.33
CA GLY A 105 -23.09 24.58 18.73
C GLY A 105 -22.53 25.12 20.04
N SER A 106 -21.40 25.82 19.99
CA SER A 106 -21.05 26.92 20.88
C SER A 106 -19.95 27.74 20.20
N LYS A 107 -20.11 29.07 20.23
CA LYS A 107 -19.43 30.05 19.38
C LYS A 107 -17.91 30.16 19.53
N GLN A 108 -17.19 29.23 20.16
CA GLN A 108 -15.81 29.51 20.56
C GLN A 108 -14.71 28.52 20.24
N ASN A 109 -14.94 27.39 19.57
CA ASN A 109 -13.82 26.60 19.02
C ASN A 109 -14.20 25.89 17.71
N ASN A 110 -14.03 26.60 16.59
CA ASN A 110 -14.12 26.05 15.23
C ASN A 110 -12.91 25.15 14.90
N SER A 111 -12.68 24.09 15.68
CA SER A 111 -11.66 23.11 15.33
C SER A 111 -12.17 22.28 14.14
N ARG A 112 -11.56 22.48 12.97
CA ARG A 112 -11.77 21.60 11.81
C ARG A 112 -11.14 20.25 12.14
N ILE A 113 -11.91 19.17 12.05
CA ILE A 113 -11.42 17.82 12.35
C ILE A 113 -11.15 17.11 11.04
N ALA A 114 -9.87 16.97 10.68
CA ALA A 114 -9.48 15.99 9.68
C ALA A 114 -9.77 14.58 10.20
N ALA A 115 -10.61 13.84 9.49
CA ALA A 115 -10.82 12.41 9.69
C ALA A 115 -10.40 11.71 8.41
N ILE A 116 -9.31 10.96 8.50
CA ILE A 116 -8.82 10.16 7.36
C ILE A 116 -9.55 8.82 7.43
N ASN A 117 -10.36 8.52 6.42
CA ASN A 117 -11.00 7.22 6.25
C ASN A 117 -10.26 6.49 5.13
N VAL A 118 -9.41 5.53 5.49
CA VAL A 118 -8.78 4.62 4.53
C VAL A 118 -9.43 3.26 4.67
N ILE A 119 -9.95 2.75 3.57
CA ILE A 119 -10.55 1.43 3.47
C ILE A 119 -9.50 0.50 2.87
N LYS A 120 -9.14 -0.53 3.63
CA LYS A 120 -8.24 -1.59 3.20
C LYS A 120 -8.98 -2.49 2.22
N CYS A 121 -8.40 -2.66 1.04
CA CYS A 121 -8.84 -3.60 0.03
C CYS A 121 -7.71 -4.62 -0.20
N LEU A 122 -8.05 -5.77 -0.78
CA LEU A 122 -7.08 -6.78 -1.19
C LEU A 122 -6.90 -6.69 -2.71
N ARG A 123 -5.66 -6.56 -3.17
CA ARG A 123 -5.31 -6.70 -4.59
C ARG A 123 -4.60 -8.01 -4.80
N LEU A 124 -4.99 -8.76 -5.82
CA LEU A 124 -4.20 -9.88 -6.35
C LEU A 124 -3.53 -9.45 -7.64
N TYR A 125 -2.27 -9.87 -7.81
CA TYR A 125 -1.57 -9.82 -9.08
C TYR A 125 -1.63 -11.20 -9.71
N VAL A 126 -2.14 -11.27 -10.93
CA VAL A 126 -2.42 -12.52 -11.62
C VAL A 126 -1.88 -12.51 -13.04
N ARG A 127 -1.56 -13.68 -13.56
CA ARG A 127 -1.27 -13.88 -14.99
C ARG A 127 -1.97 -15.13 -15.51
N PRO A 128 -2.13 -15.29 -16.83
CA PRO A 128 -2.57 -16.56 -17.39
C PRO A 128 -1.64 -17.71 -16.95
N LYS A 129 -2.22 -18.88 -16.69
CA LYS A 129 -1.47 -20.09 -16.41
C LYS A 129 -0.73 -20.58 -17.65
N GLY A 130 0.51 -21.02 -17.46
CA GLY A 130 1.26 -21.72 -18.50
C GLY A 130 0.77 -23.16 -18.67
N SER A 131 1.08 -23.78 -19.81
CA SER A 131 0.68 -25.16 -20.14
C SER A 131 1.17 -26.23 -19.15
N ASN A 132 2.20 -25.92 -18.36
CA ASN A 132 2.82 -26.83 -17.40
C ASN A 132 2.33 -26.62 -15.96
N GLU A 133 1.42 -25.67 -15.73
CA GLU A 133 0.92 -25.35 -14.39
C GLU A 133 -0.33 -26.16 -14.06
N SER A 134 -0.58 -26.39 -12.76
CA SER A 134 -1.74 -27.14 -12.30
C SER A 134 -3.03 -26.48 -12.80
N PRO A 135 -4.01 -27.24 -13.35
CA PRO A 135 -5.30 -26.69 -13.73
C PRO A 135 -6.11 -26.24 -12.50
N GLU A 136 -5.84 -26.80 -11.32
CA GLU A 136 -6.56 -26.48 -10.08
C GLU A 136 -6.43 -25.00 -9.69
N PRO A 137 -7.53 -24.33 -9.31
CA PRO A 137 -7.49 -22.94 -8.92
C PRO A 137 -6.61 -22.74 -7.69
N HIS A 138 -5.86 -21.64 -7.67
CA HIS A 138 -5.16 -21.23 -6.46
C HIS A 138 -6.16 -20.89 -5.36
N GLN A 139 -5.81 -21.23 -4.12
CA GLN A 139 -6.50 -20.73 -2.94
C GLN A 139 -5.51 -19.92 -2.12
N ILE A 140 -5.92 -18.72 -1.72
CA ILE A 140 -5.14 -17.84 -0.86
C ILE A 140 -5.67 -17.90 0.57
N GLY A 141 -4.77 -17.86 1.54
CA GLY A 141 -5.05 -17.62 2.94
C GLY A 141 -4.22 -16.45 3.46
N TYR A 142 -4.57 -15.97 4.65
CA TYR A 142 -3.74 -15.00 5.35
C TYR A 142 -3.81 -15.20 6.86
N LEU A 143 -2.84 -14.61 7.55
CA LEU A 143 -2.78 -14.52 8.99
C LEU A 143 -2.23 -13.15 9.41
N ASN A 144 -2.80 -12.59 10.46
CA ASN A 144 -2.35 -11.34 11.06
C ASN A 144 -1.59 -11.62 12.35
N ILE A 145 -0.40 -11.05 12.48
CA ILE A 145 0.45 -11.17 13.66
C ILE A 145 0.56 -9.78 14.28
N SER A 146 -0.13 -9.61 15.40
CA SER A 146 -0.08 -8.37 16.16
C SER A 146 1.02 -8.44 17.21
N PRO A 147 1.65 -7.31 17.54
CA PRO A 147 2.62 -7.28 18.63
C PRO A 147 1.95 -7.60 19.97
N GLN A 148 2.69 -8.28 20.85
CA GLN A 148 2.18 -8.62 22.18
C GLN A 148 2.21 -7.41 23.11
N LEU A 149 1.17 -7.25 23.93
CA LEU A 149 1.10 -6.22 24.96
C LEU A 149 2.05 -6.59 26.11
N ILE A 150 3.10 -5.80 26.32
CA ILE A 150 4.05 -5.96 27.44
C ILE A 150 3.51 -5.31 28.71
N SER A 151 2.96 -4.09 28.59
CA SER A 151 2.36 -3.39 29.73
C SER A 151 1.14 -2.59 29.28
N PRO A 152 -0.01 -2.71 29.99
CA PRO A 152 -1.22 -1.98 29.64
C PRO A 152 -1.06 -0.47 29.82
N THR A 153 -1.99 0.29 29.26
CA THR A 153 -2.09 1.74 29.48
C THR A 153 -2.31 2.03 30.96
N GLY A 154 -1.52 2.95 31.52
CA GLY A 154 -1.69 3.47 32.87
C GLY A 154 -2.08 4.95 32.85
N ILE A 155 -2.46 5.50 34.01
CA ILE A 155 -2.95 6.89 34.17
C ILE A 155 -2.01 7.93 33.51
N PHE A 156 -0.70 7.66 33.49
CA PHE A 156 0.32 8.54 32.92
C PHE A 156 1.24 7.83 31.91
N ARG A 157 0.86 6.64 31.43
CA ARG A 157 1.73 5.81 30.58
C ARG A 157 0.93 5.21 29.44
N LEU A 158 1.43 5.36 28.23
CA LEU A 158 0.91 4.62 27.08
C LEU A 158 1.21 3.12 27.24
N ALA A 159 0.31 2.28 26.72
CA ALA A 159 0.58 0.86 26.57
C ALA A 159 1.92 0.63 25.84
N LYS A 160 2.66 -0.37 26.30
CA LYS A 160 3.90 -0.82 25.67
C LYS A 160 3.67 -2.17 25.04
N TYR A 161 4.10 -2.29 23.80
CA TYR A 161 4.06 -3.51 23.05
C TYR A 161 5.48 -3.97 22.79
N ASP A 162 5.56 -5.21 22.37
CA ASP A 162 6.81 -5.82 21.98
C ASP A 162 7.43 -5.15 20.76
N SER A 163 8.74 -5.36 20.60
CA SER A 163 9.47 -4.89 19.44
C SER A 163 9.09 -5.67 18.18
N TYR A 164 9.33 -5.06 17.03
CA TYR A 164 9.10 -5.69 15.73
C TYR A 164 9.90 -6.99 15.57
N ASP A 165 11.17 -6.95 15.97
CA ASP A 165 12.07 -8.11 15.88
C ASP A 165 11.64 -9.25 16.80
N ASN A 166 11.17 -8.94 18.02
CA ASN A 166 10.67 -10.00 18.89
C ASN A 166 9.34 -10.57 18.37
N THR A 167 8.47 -9.74 17.79
CA THR A 167 7.23 -10.23 17.13
C THR A 167 7.55 -11.21 15.99
N LEU A 168 8.54 -10.90 15.13
CA LEU A 168 9.02 -11.81 14.09
C LEU A 168 9.64 -13.09 14.67
N LYS A 169 10.47 -12.96 15.72
CA LYS A 169 11.13 -14.09 16.37
C LYS A 169 10.12 -15.06 16.98
N GLU A 170 9.16 -14.56 17.76
CA GLU A 170 8.11 -15.36 18.38
C GLU A 170 7.23 -16.02 17.32
N PHE A 171 6.95 -15.32 16.21
CA PHE A 171 6.20 -15.91 15.12
C PHE A 171 6.96 -17.04 14.41
N ASN A 172 8.27 -16.91 14.19
CA ASN A 172 9.07 -18.01 13.66
C ASN A 172 9.11 -19.23 14.61
N LEU A 173 9.16 -19.01 15.93
CA LEU A 173 9.04 -20.10 16.91
C LEU A 173 7.66 -20.78 16.87
N PHE A 174 6.61 -20.01 16.57
CA PHE A 174 5.28 -20.55 16.33
C PHE A 174 5.24 -21.38 15.04
N LEU A 175 5.84 -20.91 13.95
CA LEU A 175 5.91 -21.62 12.66
C LEU A 175 6.68 -22.93 12.73
N ASP A 176 7.72 -23.02 13.58
CA ASP A 176 8.46 -24.26 13.81
C ASP A 176 7.54 -25.38 14.36
N LYS A 177 6.45 -25.03 15.04
CA LYS A 177 5.46 -25.97 15.60
C LYS A 177 4.18 -26.08 14.77
N ASN A 178 3.81 -24.99 14.10
CA ASN A 178 2.56 -24.83 13.35
C ASN A 178 2.90 -24.27 11.96
N PRO A 179 3.46 -25.09 11.05
CA PRO A 179 3.82 -24.64 9.72
C PRO A 179 2.59 -24.10 8.97
N ILE A 180 2.79 -23.08 8.14
CA ILE A 180 1.73 -22.50 7.31
C ILE A 180 1.23 -23.59 6.35
N PRO A 181 -0.10 -23.75 6.15
CA PRO A 181 -0.66 -24.77 5.27
C PRO A 181 -0.52 -24.34 3.80
N GLY A 182 0.71 -24.24 3.33
CA GLY A 182 1.04 -23.81 1.97
C GLY A 182 2.23 -22.86 1.90
N LYS A 183 2.46 -22.26 0.73
CA LYS A 183 3.64 -21.44 0.44
C LYS A 183 3.38 -19.97 0.74
N ILE A 184 4.30 -19.30 1.44
CA ILE A 184 4.17 -17.87 1.70
C ILE A 184 4.23 -17.08 0.38
N LEU A 185 3.17 -16.32 0.10
CA LEU A 185 3.02 -15.50 -1.10
C LEU A 185 3.61 -14.10 -0.86
N ASN A 186 3.13 -13.42 0.19
CA ASN A 186 3.53 -12.06 0.52
C ASN A 186 3.57 -11.87 2.04
N ILE A 187 4.40 -10.94 2.51
CA ILE A 187 4.47 -10.49 3.90
C ILE A 187 4.49 -8.97 3.89
N GLU A 188 3.60 -8.33 4.63
CA GLU A 188 3.53 -6.87 4.69
C GLU A 188 3.41 -6.35 6.12
N ALA A 189 3.97 -5.17 6.36
CA ALA A 189 3.71 -4.39 7.55
C ALA A 189 2.47 -3.52 7.33
N VAL A 190 1.42 -3.78 8.09
CA VAL A 190 0.12 -3.10 7.98
C VAL A 190 -0.08 -2.18 9.18
N THR A 191 -0.38 -0.92 8.90
CA THR A 191 -0.72 0.05 9.95
C THR A 191 -2.16 -0.18 10.44
N ILE A 192 -2.34 -0.18 11.75
CA ILE A 192 -3.61 -0.35 12.46
C ILE A 192 -3.79 0.75 13.51
N PHE A 193 -5.03 1.18 13.74
CA PHE A 193 -5.35 2.04 14.87
C PHE A 193 -5.42 1.23 16.16
N ARG A 194 -4.95 1.85 17.25
CA ARG A 194 -5.17 1.35 18.60
C ARG A 194 -6.35 2.07 19.21
N ASP A 195 -7.36 1.30 19.60
CA ASP A 195 -8.29 1.71 20.65
C ASP A 195 -7.72 1.21 21.99
N ASP A 196 -8.02 1.89 23.09
CA ASP A 196 -7.29 1.79 24.37
C ASP A 196 -7.20 0.37 24.95
N ASN A 197 -7.99 -0.60 24.45
CA ASN A 197 -7.92 -2.00 24.83
C ASN A 197 -8.11 -3.03 23.69
N ASN A 198 -8.21 -2.61 22.42
CA ASN A 198 -8.46 -3.57 21.32
C ASN A 198 -7.69 -3.22 20.04
N ILE A 199 -7.04 -4.24 19.48
CA ILE A 199 -6.41 -4.19 18.16
C ILE A 199 -7.41 -4.81 17.16
N ALA A 200 -8.05 -3.97 16.36
CA ALA A 200 -8.89 -4.41 15.25
C ALA A 200 -8.03 -4.82 14.05
N ALA A 201 -7.26 -5.91 14.18
CA ALA A 201 -6.34 -6.41 13.14
C ALA A 201 -7.05 -6.66 11.80
N ASP A 202 -8.25 -7.24 11.85
CA ASP A 202 -9.06 -7.56 10.67
C ASP A 202 -9.98 -6.42 10.23
N GLY A 203 -9.92 -5.25 10.88
CA GLY A 203 -10.71 -4.09 10.51
C GLY A 203 -10.31 -3.57 9.13
N SER A 204 -11.27 -3.54 8.19
CA SER A 204 -11.04 -2.99 6.86
C SER A 204 -11.13 -1.46 6.82
N LEU A 205 -11.72 -0.81 7.82
CA LEU A 205 -11.78 0.65 7.91
C LEU A 205 -10.75 1.17 8.90
N LEU A 206 -9.85 2.00 8.41
CA LEU A 206 -8.92 2.81 9.19
C LEU A 206 -9.51 4.23 9.28
N THR A 207 -10.16 4.55 10.41
CA THR A 207 -10.68 5.91 10.69
C THR A 207 -9.80 6.65 11.70
N GLU A 208 -9.11 7.71 11.27
CA GLU A 208 -8.38 8.59 12.19
C GLU A 208 -9.40 9.46 12.96
N THR A 209 -9.71 9.09 14.21
CA THR A 209 -10.64 9.84 15.05
C THR A 209 -9.99 11.09 15.66
N SER A 210 -10.84 12.05 16.05
CA SER A 210 -10.49 13.43 16.39
C SER A 210 -9.69 13.67 17.68
N HIS A 211 -9.14 12.63 18.29
CA HIS A 211 -8.40 12.81 19.54
C HIS A 211 -7.10 13.58 19.29
N TYR A 212 -6.62 14.31 20.30
CA TYR A 212 -5.37 15.08 20.25
C TYR A 212 -4.16 14.23 19.82
N TYR A 213 -4.26 12.92 20.07
CA TYR A 213 -3.28 11.92 19.79
C TYR A 213 -3.95 10.73 19.11
N THR A 214 -3.37 10.29 18.00
CA THR A 214 -3.76 9.01 17.40
C THR A 214 -2.64 8.01 17.60
N SER A 215 -3.00 6.89 18.20
CA SER A 215 -2.09 5.82 18.55
C SER A 215 -2.11 4.79 17.43
N LEU A 216 -0.98 4.65 16.74
CA LEU A 216 -0.83 3.75 15.61
C LEU A 216 0.11 2.61 15.99
N SER A 217 -0.21 1.42 15.48
CA SER A 217 0.60 0.22 15.63
C SER A 217 0.81 -0.42 14.26
N THR A 218 1.87 -1.21 14.10
CA THR A 218 2.18 -1.96 12.89
C THR A 218 2.06 -3.46 13.17
N MET A 219 1.10 -4.12 12.54
CA MET A 219 1.02 -5.58 12.55
C MET A 219 1.69 -6.16 11.31
N LEU A 220 2.02 -7.45 11.34
CA LEU A 220 2.39 -8.20 10.14
C LEU A 220 1.16 -8.89 9.57
N ARG A 221 1.01 -8.87 8.24
CA ARG A 221 0.08 -9.72 7.53
C ARG A 221 0.85 -10.62 6.59
N VAL A 222 0.66 -11.94 6.74
CA VAL A 222 1.29 -12.96 5.91
C VAL A 222 0.22 -13.59 5.05
N PHE A 223 0.36 -13.47 3.73
CA PHE A 223 -0.46 -14.15 2.75
C PHE A 223 0.24 -15.42 2.29
N TYR A 224 -0.52 -16.47 2.01
CA TYR A 224 0.01 -17.74 1.53
C TYR A 224 -0.93 -18.38 0.50
N LEU A 225 -0.37 -19.19 -0.39
CA LEU A 225 -1.10 -20.07 -1.28
C LEU A 225 -1.31 -21.41 -0.57
N SER A 226 -2.55 -21.83 -0.39
CA SER A 226 -2.90 -23.09 0.29
C SER A 226 -2.24 -24.28 -0.38
N GLY A 227 -1.72 -25.20 0.42
CA GLY A 227 -1.03 -26.40 -0.04
C GLY A 227 -0.47 -27.23 1.11
N PRO A 228 0.47 -28.14 0.84
CA PRO A 228 1.18 -28.87 1.88
C PRO A 228 1.87 -27.92 2.87
N PRO A 229 2.02 -28.31 4.14
CA PRO A 229 2.68 -27.47 5.14
C PRO A 229 4.08 -27.02 4.70
N SER A 230 4.33 -25.71 4.79
CA SER A 230 5.62 -25.09 4.51
C SER A 230 6.32 -24.71 5.82
N TYR A 231 7.59 -25.09 5.93
CA TYR A 231 8.45 -24.79 7.07
C TYR A 231 9.32 -23.55 6.81
N GLU A 232 8.79 -22.60 6.05
CA GLU A 232 9.44 -21.33 5.79
C GLU A 232 9.53 -20.49 7.07
N LYS A 233 10.70 -19.93 7.34
CA LYS A 233 10.89 -18.86 8.31
C LYS A 233 10.76 -17.53 7.61
N ILE A 234 10.21 -16.55 8.31
CA ILE A 234 10.08 -15.18 7.80
C ILE A 234 11.17 -14.29 8.38
N GLY A 235 11.66 -13.35 7.58
CA GLY A 235 12.60 -12.34 8.01
C GLY A 235 12.32 -11.01 7.35
N SER A 236 13.02 -9.98 7.83
CA SER A 236 13.00 -8.68 7.19
C SER A 236 14.36 -7.98 7.32
N ALA A 237 14.61 -7.02 6.44
CA ALA A 237 15.78 -6.15 6.48
C ALA A 237 15.35 -4.71 6.17
N ASP A 238 15.79 -3.76 7.02
CA ASP A 238 15.42 -2.35 6.91
C ASP A 238 16.56 -1.49 6.41
N PHE A 239 16.23 -0.62 5.45
CA PHE A 239 17.15 0.30 4.82
C PHE A 239 16.65 1.72 5.05
N GLN A 240 17.29 2.37 6.02
CA GLN A 240 17.02 3.77 6.34
C GLN A 240 17.84 4.69 5.40
N PRO A 241 17.28 5.81 4.92
CA PRO A 241 18.03 6.79 4.16
C PRO A 241 19.05 7.49 5.07
N SER A 242 20.28 7.67 4.60
CA SER A 242 21.32 8.38 5.34
C SER A 242 21.07 9.89 5.31
N ILE A 243 21.58 10.61 6.30
CA ILE A 243 21.57 12.08 6.31
C ILE A 243 22.69 12.57 5.38
N VAL A 244 22.33 13.16 4.25
CA VAL A 244 23.27 13.80 3.31
C VAL A 244 23.74 15.14 3.86
N LYS A 245 22.82 15.91 4.45
CA LYS A 245 23.13 17.21 5.05
C LYS A 245 22.41 17.37 6.39
N PRO A 246 23.13 17.56 7.50
CA PRO A 246 22.50 17.80 8.79
C PRO A 246 21.72 19.11 8.79
N GLY A 247 20.58 19.12 9.47
CA GLY A 247 19.79 20.34 9.69
C GLY A 247 20.38 21.19 10.82
N GLY A 248 20.19 22.51 10.74
CA GLY A 248 20.56 23.47 11.78
C GLY A 248 19.35 24.01 12.54
N LEU A 249 19.52 25.16 13.21
CA LEU A 249 18.43 25.84 13.93
C LEU A 249 17.27 26.24 12.99
N LEU A 250 17.61 26.59 11.73
CA LEU A 250 16.67 27.09 10.73
C LEU A 250 16.56 26.20 9.48
N SER A 251 17.28 25.07 9.45
CA SER A 251 17.26 24.16 8.29
C SER A 251 16.91 22.74 8.72
N ARG A 252 16.27 22.01 7.80
CA ARG A 252 15.91 20.61 7.99
C ARG A 252 17.05 19.70 7.54
N HIS A 253 17.09 18.49 8.07
CA HIS A 253 17.95 17.44 7.54
C HIS A 253 17.58 17.15 6.09
N GLN A 254 18.58 16.98 5.24
CA GLN A 254 18.40 16.39 3.91
C GLN A 254 18.84 14.94 3.99
N PHE A 255 18.00 14.08 3.44
CA PHE A 255 18.20 12.64 3.42
C PHE A 255 18.52 12.20 1.99
N GLU A 256 19.13 11.02 1.86
CA GLU A 256 19.28 10.32 0.59
C GLU A 256 17.93 10.21 -0.14
N THR A 257 17.99 10.16 -1.46
CA THR A 257 16.88 9.83 -2.35
C THR A 257 16.50 8.35 -2.22
N LEU A 258 15.33 8.01 -2.77
CA LEU A 258 14.92 6.61 -2.87
C LEU A 258 15.94 5.82 -3.69
N SER A 259 16.34 6.33 -4.85
CA SER A 259 17.34 5.69 -5.71
C SER A 259 18.63 5.33 -4.96
N GLU A 260 19.19 6.27 -4.18
CA GLU A 260 20.38 6.01 -3.35
C GLU A 260 20.10 4.96 -2.26
N THR A 261 18.92 4.98 -1.65
CA THR A 261 18.50 3.97 -0.67
C THR A 261 18.38 2.59 -1.32
N MET A 262 17.82 2.52 -2.53
CA MET A 262 17.67 1.29 -3.31
C MET A 262 19.03 0.71 -3.73
N CYS A 263 20.07 1.51 -3.92
CA CYS A 263 21.43 1.00 -4.12
C CYS A 263 21.92 0.17 -2.91
N LYS A 264 21.59 0.59 -1.68
CA LYS A 264 21.91 -0.18 -0.47
C LYS A 264 21.12 -1.49 -0.42
N VAL A 265 19.83 -1.43 -0.75
CA VAL A 265 18.97 -2.62 -0.84
C VAL A 265 19.53 -3.62 -1.85
N ASN A 266 19.88 -3.15 -3.05
CA ASN A 266 20.44 -3.98 -4.11
C ASN A 266 21.78 -4.62 -3.68
N THR A 267 22.66 -3.84 -3.05
CA THR A 267 23.95 -4.35 -2.55
C THR A 267 23.74 -5.47 -1.54
N TRP A 268 22.80 -5.29 -0.60
CA TRP A 268 22.48 -6.32 0.38
C TRP A 268 21.87 -7.57 -0.27
N LEU A 269 20.90 -7.40 -1.17
CA LEU A 269 20.26 -8.52 -1.88
C LEU A 269 21.23 -9.31 -2.76
N SER A 270 22.19 -8.62 -3.39
CA SER A 270 23.23 -9.25 -4.20
C SER A 270 24.18 -10.13 -3.37
N SER A 271 24.24 -9.94 -2.05
CA SER A 271 25.02 -10.78 -1.14
C SER A 271 24.20 -11.90 -0.49
N GLN A 272 22.89 -12.00 -0.73
CA GLN A 272 22.06 -13.05 -0.15
C GLN A 272 21.95 -14.25 -1.10
N MET A 273 22.18 -15.46 -0.58
CA MET A 273 22.12 -16.71 -1.37
C MET A 273 21.03 -17.68 -0.90
N GLU A 274 20.40 -17.43 0.26
CA GLU A 274 19.48 -18.40 0.89
C GLU A 274 18.12 -17.79 1.24
N ILE A 275 17.80 -16.63 0.64
CA ILE A 275 16.54 -15.94 0.89
C ILE A 275 15.72 -15.85 -0.38
N ARG A 276 14.40 -15.93 -0.21
CA ARG A 276 13.41 -15.59 -1.24
C ARG A 276 12.68 -14.33 -0.80
N VAL A 277 12.88 -13.25 -1.55
CA VAL A 277 12.13 -12.00 -1.33
C VAL A 277 10.65 -12.24 -1.58
N THR A 278 9.81 -11.82 -0.64
CA THR A 278 8.34 -11.90 -0.74
C THR A 278 7.71 -10.53 -0.91
N ASN A 279 8.35 -9.48 -0.41
CA ASN A 279 7.86 -8.10 -0.52
C ASN A 279 9.02 -7.11 -0.40
N ILE A 280 8.86 -5.94 -1.02
CA ILE A 280 9.67 -4.77 -0.77
C ILE A 280 8.73 -3.60 -0.53
N GLN A 281 8.68 -3.12 0.70
CA GLN A 281 7.70 -2.15 1.15
C GLN A 281 8.36 -0.85 1.62
N THR A 282 7.75 0.28 1.32
CA THR A 282 8.14 1.59 1.81
C THR A 282 7.34 1.95 3.05
N LEU A 283 8.00 2.07 4.19
CA LEU A 283 7.33 2.42 5.44
C LEU A 283 7.61 3.86 5.82
N LYS A 284 6.55 4.62 6.08
CA LYS A 284 6.64 6.00 6.55
C LYS A 284 6.80 6.01 8.08
N ILE A 285 7.95 6.46 8.57
CA ILE A 285 8.23 6.53 10.00
C ILE A 285 8.33 7.98 10.48
N ASN A 286 7.74 8.26 11.64
CA ASN A 286 7.83 9.57 12.28
C ASN A 286 9.25 9.83 12.80
N TYR A 287 9.89 10.88 12.28
CA TYR A 287 11.21 11.32 12.69
C TYR A 287 11.11 12.19 13.95
N HIS A 288 11.74 11.75 15.03
CA HIS A 288 11.89 12.56 16.22
C HIS A 288 13.35 12.85 16.48
N LYS A 289 13.76 14.13 16.43
CA LYS A 289 15.15 14.57 16.59
C LYS A 289 15.84 14.05 17.86
N ALA A 290 15.08 13.81 18.93
CA ALA A 290 15.61 13.30 20.20
C ALA A 290 15.73 11.77 20.28
N LEU A 291 15.20 11.03 19.29
CA LEU A 291 15.25 9.57 19.25
C LEU A 291 16.44 9.09 18.41
N LYS A 292 17.26 8.26 19.03
CA LYS A 292 18.39 7.51 18.43
C LYS A 292 17.90 6.48 17.38
N PRO A 293 18.81 5.90 16.56
CA PRO A 293 18.48 5.18 15.31
C PRO A 293 17.66 3.88 15.39
N THR A 294 17.21 3.42 16.56
CA THR A 294 16.32 2.24 16.71
C THR A 294 14.85 2.55 16.39
N ILE A 295 14.62 3.37 15.37
CA ILE A 295 13.30 3.82 14.94
C ILE A 295 12.55 2.69 14.21
N THR A 296 13.27 1.74 13.60
CA THR A 296 12.74 0.62 12.81
C THR A 296 12.12 -0.51 13.64
N GLU A 297 12.59 -0.68 14.88
CA GLU A 297 12.05 -1.66 15.82
C GLU A 297 10.71 -1.21 16.43
N ARG A 298 10.38 0.08 16.30
CA ARG A 298 9.15 0.64 16.87
C ARG A 298 7.96 0.25 16.05
N ILE A 299 7.14 -0.59 16.65
CA ILE A 299 5.83 -0.95 16.14
C ILE A 299 4.81 0.17 16.40
N ASP A 300 5.05 1.00 17.43
CA ASP A 300 4.08 1.98 17.90
C ASP A 300 4.57 3.42 17.75
N TYR A 301 3.66 4.29 17.33
CA TYR A 301 3.89 5.73 17.35
C TYR A 301 2.61 6.52 17.62
N VAL A 302 2.79 7.70 18.19
CA VAL A 302 1.71 8.65 18.47
C VAL A 302 1.85 9.83 17.52
N LEU A 303 0.78 10.12 16.79
CA LEU A 303 0.70 11.32 15.97
C LEU A 303 0.06 12.44 16.78
N SER A 304 0.82 13.52 17.02
CA SER A 304 0.33 14.79 17.56
C SER A 304 -0.14 15.72 16.45
N ARG A 305 -1.33 16.32 16.59
CA ARG A 305 -1.90 17.22 15.57
C ARG A 305 -1.28 18.62 15.53
N HIS A 306 -0.60 19.06 16.59
CA HIS A 306 -0.17 20.45 16.76
C HIS A 306 1.33 20.70 16.51
N SER A 307 2.09 19.65 16.20
CA SER A 307 3.51 19.77 15.90
C SER A 307 3.77 19.52 14.41
N LEU A 308 4.69 20.28 13.84
CA LEU A 308 5.26 19.96 12.54
C LEU A 308 5.96 18.61 12.66
N GLN A 309 5.41 17.60 12.01
CA GLN A 309 6.00 16.27 11.99
C GLN A 309 6.84 16.09 10.75
N GLN A 310 8.06 15.59 10.97
CA GLN A 310 8.91 15.11 9.90
C GLN A 310 8.72 13.60 9.82
N PHE A 311 8.61 13.10 8.61
CA PHE A 311 8.58 11.68 8.35
C PHE A 311 9.71 11.35 7.41
N PHE A 312 10.33 10.20 7.59
CA PHE A 312 11.17 9.62 6.56
C PHE A 312 10.61 8.26 6.16
N ASN A 313 10.85 7.92 4.91
CA ASN A 313 10.51 6.64 4.34
C ASN A 313 11.71 5.72 4.55
N ILE A 314 11.47 4.50 5.03
CA ILE A 314 12.44 3.41 4.95
C ILE A 314 12.02 2.44 3.86
N VAL A 315 12.95 1.66 3.35
CA VAL A 315 12.64 0.50 2.53
C VAL A 315 12.82 -0.75 3.40
N ARG A 316 11.77 -1.55 3.54
CA ARG A 316 11.77 -2.84 4.24
C ARG A 316 11.67 -3.96 3.21
N VAL A 317 12.65 -4.85 3.19
CA VAL A 317 12.60 -6.08 2.41
C VAL A 317 12.10 -7.20 3.30
N PHE A 318 11.00 -7.84 2.93
CA PHE A 318 10.55 -9.07 3.53
C PHE A 318 11.04 -10.27 2.73
N TYR A 319 11.45 -11.31 3.44
CA TYR A 319 11.94 -12.52 2.81
C TYR A 319 11.58 -13.76 3.61
N THR A 320 11.72 -14.90 2.95
CA THR A 320 11.56 -16.22 3.53
C THR A 320 12.84 -17.03 3.37
N THR A 321 13.08 -17.94 4.30
CA THR A 321 14.12 -18.96 4.22
C THR A 321 13.47 -20.32 4.45
N ALA A 322 13.66 -21.28 3.55
CA ALA A 322 13.13 -22.63 3.71
C ALA A 322 14.27 -23.64 3.92
N PRO A 323 14.10 -24.64 4.81
CA PRO A 323 15.01 -25.77 4.90
C PRO A 323 15.13 -26.43 3.52
N ASN A 324 16.36 -26.56 3.00
CA ASN A 324 16.63 -27.18 1.70
C ASN A 324 16.04 -26.46 0.48
N SER A 325 15.74 -25.16 0.57
CA SER A 325 15.25 -24.37 -0.59
C SER A 325 16.23 -24.24 -1.76
N GLY A 326 17.43 -24.83 -1.63
CA GLY A 326 18.52 -24.69 -2.59
C GLY A 326 19.13 -23.29 -2.50
N ILE A 327 20.28 -23.13 -3.17
CA ILE A 327 20.91 -21.81 -3.31
C ILE A 327 20.02 -20.97 -4.23
N CYS A 328 19.47 -19.90 -3.69
CA CYS A 328 18.83 -18.86 -4.49
C CYS A 328 19.90 -18.04 -5.21
N ARG A 329 19.64 -17.68 -6.47
CA ARG A 329 20.52 -16.76 -7.19
C ARG A 329 20.45 -15.37 -6.53
N PRO A 330 21.57 -14.63 -6.47
CA PRO A 330 21.56 -13.22 -6.11
C PRO A 330 20.56 -12.43 -6.95
N ILE A 331 19.84 -11.52 -6.30
CA ILE A 331 18.86 -10.63 -6.95
C ILE A 331 19.59 -9.35 -7.37
N ASN A 332 19.43 -8.96 -8.64
CA ASN A 332 19.86 -7.64 -9.11
C ASN A 332 18.66 -6.70 -9.16
N LEU A 333 18.47 -5.91 -8.10
CA LEU A 333 17.28 -5.12 -7.90
C LEU A 333 17.29 -3.82 -8.71
N SER A 334 16.28 -3.65 -9.56
CA SER A 334 15.90 -2.38 -10.18
C SER A 334 14.51 -1.93 -9.72
N CYS A 335 14.21 -0.64 -9.81
CA CYS A 335 12.95 -0.07 -9.35
C CYS A 335 12.42 0.98 -10.34
N LYS A 336 11.11 0.97 -10.59
CA LYS A 336 10.41 1.99 -11.37
C LYS A 336 9.15 2.46 -10.66
N ILE A 337 8.94 3.78 -10.62
CA ILE A 337 7.71 4.41 -10.12
C ILE A 337 6.87 4.87 -11.31
N PHE A 338 5.59 4.53 -11.26
CA PHE A 338 4.56 4.93 -12.21
C PHE A 338 3.59 5.89 -11.52
N ILE A 339 3.43 7.07 -12.10
CA ILE A 339 2.62 8.15 -11.55
C ILE A 339 1.46 8.40 -12.51
N PRO A 340 0.20 8.41 -12.02
CA PRO A 340 -0.95 8.67 -12.87
C PRO A 340 -0.86 10.04 -13.51
N ALA A 341 -1.20 10.12 -14.79
CA ALA A 341 -1.26 11.37 -15.54
C ALA A 341 -2.43 12.25 -15.05
N VAL A 342 -2.21 13.56 -15.04
CA VAL A 342 -3.27 14.55 -14.84
C VAL A 342 -4.07 14.67 -16.15
N LEU A 343 -5.36 14.40 -16.09
CA LEU A 343 -6.29 14.52 -17.22
C LEU A 343 -6.90 15.91 -17.31
N VAL A 344 -7.26 16.49 -16.15
CA VAL A 344 -7.88 17.82 -16.06
C VAL A 344 -7.23 18.60 -14.94
N THR A 345 -6.71 19.78 -15.26
CA THR A 345 -6.25 20.75 -14.26
C THR A 345 -7.38 21.73 -13.99
N LYS A 346 -7.79 21.85 -12.73
CA LYS A 346 -8.94 22.69 -12.36
C LYS A 346 -8.47 24.03 -11.80
N MET A 347 -9.01 25.14 -12.30
CA MET A 347 -8.78 26.46 -11.69
C MET A 347 -9.35 26.53 -10.27
N ILE A 348 -10.51 25.90 -10.07
CA ILE A 348 -11.17 25.77 -8.76
C ILE A 348 -11.49 24.30 -8.55
N GLY A 349 -10.97 23.73 -7.47
CA GLY A 349 -11.18 22.33 -7.11
C GLY A 349 -9.89 21.52 -7.19
N LEU A 350 -10.04 20.22 -7.39
CA LEU A 350 -8.93 19.27 -7.37
C LEU A 350 -8.76 18.69 -8.77
N ASP A 351 -7.51 18.52 -9.16
CA ASP A 351 -7.15 17.90 -10.43
C ASP A 351 -7.76 16.50 -10.57
N VAL A 352 -8.02 16.13 -11.82
CA VAL A 352 -8.50 14.80 -12.19
C VAL A 352 -7.32 14.02 -12.72
N TYR A 353 -7.07 12.86 -12.13
CA TYR A 353 -6.02 11.93 -12.53
C TYR A 353 -6.65 10.77 -13.30
N GLU A 354 -5.85 10.11 -14.14
CA GLU A 354 -6.30 8.89 -14.80
C GLU A 354 -6.57 7.77 -13.78
N THR A 355 -7.44 6.83 -14.16
CA THR A 355 -7.71 5.64 -13.34
C THR A 355 -6.50 4.71 -13.32
N LEU A 356 -6.51 3.77 -12.38
CA LEU A 356 -5.43 2.81 -12.28
C LEU A 356 -5.37 1.89 -13.50
N ASP A 357 -6.51 1.41 -14.00
CA ASP A 357 -6.58 0.65 -15.26
C ASP A 357 -5.95 1.40 -16.45
N ASN A 358 -6.17 2.70 -16.54
CA ASN A 358 -5.56 3.54 -17.58
C ASN A 358 -4.04 3.63 -17.39
N LEU A 359 -3.56 3.84 -16.16
CA LEU A 359 -2.13 3.84 -15.85
C LEU A 359 -1.48 2.48 -16.22
N TYR A 360 -2.17 1.37 -15.92
CA TYR A 360 -1.68 0.04 -16.25
C TYR A 360 -1.57 -0.18 -17.77
N SER A 361 -2.65 0.14 -18.48
CA SER A 361 -2.72 -0.05 -19.93
C SER A 361 -1.76 0.86 -20.69
N ARG A 362 -1.63 2.12 -20.24
CA ARG A 362 -0.85 3.16 -20.92
C ARG A 362 0.65 3.04 -20.66
N GLU A 363 1.04 2.76 -19.41
CA GLU A 363 2.44 2.89 -18.98
C GLU A 363 3.01 1.58 -18.43
N ILE A 364 2.33 0.92 -17.49
CA ILE A 364 2.92 -0.23 -16.77
C ILE A 364 3.08 -1.45 -17.69
N LEU A 365 2.03 -1.87 -18.39
CA LEU A 365 2.07 -3.07 -19.23
C LEU A 365 3.07 -2.93 -20.40
N PRO A 366 3.09 -1.82 -21.17
CA PRO A 366 4.12 -1.61 -22.18
C PRO A 366 5.54 -1.63 -21.59
N PHE A 367 5.74 -1.04 -20.41
CA PHE A 367 7.04 -1.01 -19.74
C PHE A 367 7.51 -2.42 -19.34
N ILE A 368 6.63 -3.23 -18.74
CA ILE A 368 6.94 -4.63 -18.37
C ILE A 368 7.27 -5.44 -19.63
N ARG A 369 6.49 -5.28 -20.71
CA ARG A 369 6.73 -5.99 -21.98
C ARG A 369 8.08 -5.63 -22.61
N TYR A 370 8.45 -4.35 -22.59
CA TYR A 370 9.75 -3.88 -23.09
C TYR A 370 10.91 -4.46 -22.25
N ASN A 371 10.70 -4.57 -20.93
CA ASN A 371 11.67 -5.09 -19.98
C ASN A 371 11.44 -6.58 -19.64
N SER A 372 10.99 -7.40 -20.59
CA SER A 372 10.64 -8.82 -20.36
C SER A 372 11.80 -9.71 -19.85
N HIS A 373 13.04 -9.24 -19.98
CA HIS A 373 14.24 -9.88 -19.43
C HIS A 373 14.43 -9.63 -17.93
N ALA A 374 13.79 -8.60 -17.38
CA ALA A 374 13.81 -8.27 -15.96
C ALA A 374 12.50 -8.76 -15.33
N LYS A 375 12.60 -9.65 -14.34
CA LYS A 375 11.42 -10.28 -13.74
C LYS A 375 10.82 -9.35 -12.68
N PRO A 376 9.53 -8.95 -12.74
CA PRO A 376 8.87 -8.31 -11.62
C PRO A 376 8.88 -9.25 -10.40
N ILE A 377 9.40 -8.77 -9.27
CA ILE A 377 9.45 -9.54 -8.02
C ILE A 377 8.54 -8.98 -6.92
N ASN A 378 8.18 -7.69 -7.03
CA ASN A 378 7.22 -7.06 -6.13
C ASN A 378 6.54 -5.88 -6.82
N ILE A 379 5.30 -5.62 -6.46
CA ILE A 379 4.54 -4.43 -6.87
C ILE A 379 3.94 -3.82 -5.59
N GLU A 380 4.06 -2.51 -5.45
CA GLU A 380 3.60 -1.77 -4.29
C GLU A 380 2.78 -0.54 -4.73
N THR A 381 1.59 -0.37 -4.16
CA THR A 381 0.79 0.85 -4.33
C THR A 381 1.03 1.83 -3.18
N LEU A 382 1.54 3.03 -3.50
CA LEU A 382 1.91 4.05 -2.53
C LEU A 382 1.13 5.35 -2.69
N PRO A 383 0.63 5.96 -1.60
CA PRO A 383 0.09 7.30 -1.64
C PRO A 383 1.21 8.33 -1.76
N LEU A 384 1.18 9.15 -2.81
CA LEU A 384 2.08 10.27 -3.05
C LEU A 384 1.32 11.60 -3.00
N ASN A 385 1.86 12.62 -2.36
CA ASN A 385 1.36 13.98 -2.54
C ASN A 385 1.84 14.48 -3.91
N PRO A 386 0.97 14.90 -4.86
CA PRO A 386 1.39 15.35 -6.18
C PRO A 386 2.42 16.48 -6.20
N GLN A 387 2.55 17.23 -5.10
CA GLN A 387 3.53 18.32 -4.94
C GLN A 387 4.88 17.83 -4.41
N GLU A 388 4.98 16.59 -3.94
CA GLU A 388 6.21 16.01 -3.41
C GLU A 388 7.00 15.31 -4.52
N ASN A 389 8.33 15.33 -4.39
CA ASN A 389 9.19 14.55 -5.27
C ASN A 389 9.00 13.05 -4.94
N PRO A 390 8.66 12.18 -5.93
CA PRO A 390 8.51 10.74 -5.70
C PRO A 390 9.79 10.04 -5.20
N GLU A 391 10.97 10.64 -5.44
CA GLU A 391 12.26 10.17 -4.92
C GLU A 391 12.57 10.66 -3.50
N ALA A 392 11.74 11.53 -2.92
CA ALA A 392 11.98 12.06 -1.59
C ALA A 392 11.76 10.98 -0.52
N MET A 393 12.83 10.66 0.21
CA MET A 393 12.74 9.79 1.39
C MET A 393 12.41 10.55 2.67
N CYS A 394 12.15 11.86 2.59
CA CYS A 394 11.68 12.65 3.72
C CYS A 394 10.56 13.58 3.28
N SER A 395 9.48 13.58 4.05
CA SER A 395 8.36 14.52 3.89
C SER A 395 8.12 15.24 5.20
N SER A 396 7.61 16.46 5.13
CA SER A 396 7.13 17.18 6.31
C SER A 396 5.65 17.42 6.14
N ARG A 397 4.86 17.01 7.12
CA ARG A 397 3.41 17.18 7.05
C ARG A 397 2.99 18.24 8.07
N SER A 398 2.33 19.28 7.57
CA SER A 398 1.46 20.11 8.41
C SER A 398 0.09 19.45 8.45
N VAL A 399 -0.43 19.19 9.65
CA VAL A 399 -1.75 18.56 9.84
C VAL A 399 -2.89 19.49 9.41
N GLU A 400 -2.63 20.79 9.29
CA GLU A 400 -3.65 21.80 8.96
C GLU A 400 -4.20 21.68 7.53
N HIS A 401 -3.44 21.07 6.63
CA HIS A 401 -3.84 20.85 5.25
C HIS A 401 -3.87 19.34 5.01
N ALA A 402 -5.06 18.81 4.80
CA ALA A 402 -5.25 17.47 4.28
C ALA A 402 -4.72 17.44 2.85
N PRO A 403 -3.52 16.88 2.58
CA PRO A 403 -3.01 16.86 1.23
C PRO A 403 -3.92 16.00 0.36
N LEU A 404 -4.13 16.43 -0.88
CA LEU A 404 -4.51 15.53 -1.94
C LEU A 404 -3.40 14.47 -2.05
N MET A 405 -3.76 13.19 -2.05
CA MET A 405 -2.81 12.12 -2.33
C MET A 405 -3.25 11.40 -3.60
N ILE A 406 -2.28 10.90 -4.37
CA ILE A 406 -2.48 10.06 -5.53
C ILE A 406 -1.88 8.68 -5.31
N ALA A 407 -2.51 7.64 -5.84
CA ALA A 407 -2.00 6.28 -5.87
C ALA A 407 -0.93 6.20 -6.96
N THR A 408 0.29 5.93 -6.55
CA THR A 408 1.40 5.61 -7.43
C THR A 408 1.68 4.12 -7.36
N VAL A 409 2.11 3.53 -8.46
CA VAL A 409 2.50 2.12 -8.50
C VAL A 409 4.00 2.06 -8.61
N ARG A 410 4.64 1.26 -7.76
CA ARG A 410 6.07 0.99 -7.83
C ARG A 410 6.27 -0.48 -8.13
N ILE A 411 7.16 -0.77 -9.09
CA ILE A 411 7.52 -2.14 -9.46
C ILE A 411 9.00 -2.34 -9.22
N TYR A 412 9.30 -3.44 -8.55
CA TYR A 412 10.64 -3.92 -8.26
C TYR A 412 10.94 -5.09 -9.18
N PHE A 413 12.09 -5.03 -9.85
CA PHE A 413 12.51 -6.03 -10.83
C PHE A 413 13.80 -6.70 -10.39
N ASP A 414 13.91 -8.00 -10.66
CA ASP A 414 15.16 -8.75 -10.66
C ASP A 414 15.72 -8.79 -12.08
N GLY A 415 16.71 -7.92 -12.33
CA GLY A 415 17.31 -7.65 -13.62
C GLY A 415 17.57 -6.16 -13.81
N VAL A 416 18.35 -5.82 -14.84
CA VAL A 416 18.52 -4.44 -15.28
C VAL A 416 17.28 -4.03 -16.08
N ILE A 417 16.73 -2.85 -15.81
CA ILE A 417 15.64 -2.28 -16.61
C ILE A 417 16.18 -1.13 -17.47
N ASN A 418 15.55 -0.93 -18.63
CA ASN A 418 15.83 0.16 -19.55
C ASN A 418 14.56 0.99 -19.75
N GLU A 419 14.71 2.30 -19.90
CA GLU A 419 13.61 3.18 -20.26
C GLU A 419 13.19 2.89 -21.72
N PRO A 420 11.93 2.52 -21.98
CA PRO A 420 11.46 2.29 -23.33
C PRO A 420 11.55 3.57 -24.17
N PRO A 421 11.89 3.48 -25.46
CA PRO A 421 11.86 4.63 -26.34
C PRO A 421 10.42 5.16 -26.48
N SER A 422 10.28 6.46 -26.73
CA SER A 422 8.99 7.16 -26.71
C SER A 422 7.95 6.63 -27.71
N ASN A 423 8.39 5.90 -28.74
CA ASN A 423 7.50 5.26 -29.72
C ASN A 423 6.89 3.94 -29.24
N VAL A 424 7.43 3.33 -28.18
CA VAL A 424 6.88 2.11 -27.56
C VAL A 424 5.84 2.46 -26.51
N MET A 425 5.98 3.63 -25.87
CA MET A 425 5.08 4.11 -24.84
C MET A 425 3.92 4.88 -25.45
N GLN A 426 2.72 4.70 -24.88
CA GLN A 426 1.62 5.59 -25.21
C GLN A 426 1.93 7.00 -24.70
N PRO A 427 1.64 8.06 -25.48
CA PRO A 427 1.91 9.43 -25.05
C PRO A 427 1.13 9.74 -23.78
N ARG A 428 1.75 10.52 -22.87
CA ARG A 428 1.04 11.03 -21.70
C ARG A 428 -0.10 11.94 -22.16
N PRO A 429 -1.32 11.80 -21.59
CA PRO A 429 -2.42 12.71 -21.86
C PRO A 429 -1.99 14.16 -21.60
N ILE A 430 -2.39 15.06 -22.49
CA ILE A 430 -2.22 16.50 -22.29
C ILE A 430 -3.34 16.96 -21.36
N PRO A 431 -3.04 17.56 -20.19
CA PRO A 431 -4.08 18.03 -19.29
C PRO A 431 -4.99 19.07 -19.95
N VAL A 432 -6.30 18.91 -19.81
CA VAL A 432 -7.27 19.94 -20.21
C VAL A 432 -7.40 20.94 -19.07
N HIS A 433 -7.30 22.24 -19.36
CA HIS A 433 -7.49 23.30 -18.37
C HIS A 433 -8.97 23.69 -18.28
N GLU A 434 -9.66 23.35 -17.19
CA GLU A 434 -11.03 23.80 -16.93
C GLU A 434 -11.02 25.30 -16.57
N GLY A 435 -11.76 26.11 -17.32
CA GLY A 435 -12.01 27.53 -17.01
C GLY A 435 -11.35 28.55 -17.95
N ILE A 436 -10.53 28.11 -18.91
CA ILE A 436 -10.07 28.96 -20.01
C ILE A 436 -11.00 28.71 -21.19
N SER A 437 -12.20 29.31 -21.16
CA SER A 437 -12.90 29.54 -22.43
C SER A 437 -12.05 30.58 -23.16
N CYS A 438 -11.27 30.15 -24.15
CA CYS A 438 -10.75 31.08 -25.13
C CYS A 438 -11.95 31.73 -25.81
N CYS A 439 -12.39 32.88 -25.30
CA CYS A 439 -13.05 33.87 -26.13
C CYS A 439 -12.02 34.21 -27.20
N SER A 440 -12.05 33.52 -28.33
CA SER A 440 -11.52 34.05 -29.56
C SER A 440 -12.28 35.35 -29.81
N ILE A 441 -11.63 36.47 -29.49
CA ILE A 441 -12.04 37.78 -29.96
C ILE A 441 -11.87 37.68 -31.48
N LEU A 442 -12.98 37.48 -32.18
CA LEU A 442 -13.08 37.65 -33.62
C LEU A 442 -13.13 39.13 -33.97
#